data_AF-A0A832EVV7-F1
#
_entry.id   AF-A0A832EVV7-F1
#
_cell.length_a   1.000
_cell.length_b   1.000
_cell.length_c   1.000
_cell.angle_alpha   90.00
_cell.angle_beta   90.00
_cell.angle_gamma   90.00
#
_symmetry.space_group_name_H-M   'P 1'
#
loop_
_entity.id
_entity.type
_entity.pdbx_description
1 polymer ?
#
loop_
_entity_poly.entity_id
_entity_poly.type
_entity_poly.pdbx_seq_one_letter_code
_entity_poly.pdbx_strand_id
1 'polypeptide(L)'
;MKIDIVLSGVGGQGIITMGVVLGNACTKLGVNIKTTETHGMAQRGGSVEVFVRIGDIEAPLIPLASADYVVVLEMIEALRAIRYLKKCGWMILSDLYLPPPGIENIPTKKQVIDVLSKSPINILTIDMQDIVKEIGDTRTINMIMLGALLAFQEISSIIPIEIVEDVVEHILGKTNRFALTAGYRQALEKLDRKNYVSNCISL
;
A
#
# COMPACT_ATOMS: atom_id res chain seq x y z
N MET A 1 15.95 -1.43 -14.41
CA MET A 1 15.50 -1.37 -13.00
C MET A 1 14.05 -1.81 -12.97
N LYS A 2 13.63 -2.56 -11.94
CA LYS A 2 12.27 -3.07 -11.79
C LYS A 2 11.83 -2.92 -10.34
N ILE A 3 10.64 -2.42 -10.10
CA ILE A 3 10.01 -2.37 -8.78
C ILE A 3 8.68 -3.11 -8.84
N ASP A 4 8.51 -4.07 -7.93
CA ASP A 4 7.33 -4.90 -7.78
C ASP A 4 6.55 -4.49 -6.52
N ILE A 5 5.30 -4.07 -6.71
CA ILE A 5 4.42 -3.56 -5.66
C ILE A 5 3.14 -4.38 -5.66
N VAL A 6 2.71 -4.85 -4.49
CA VAL A 6 1.38 -5.44 -4.31
C VAL A 6 0.55 -4.53 -3.45
N LEU A 7 -0.63 -4.15 -3.94
CA LEU A 7 -1.63 -3.40 -3.20
C LEU A 7 -2.69 -4.39 -2.73
N SER A 8 -3.00 -4.41 -1.44
CA SER A 8 -3.90 -5.39 -0.84
C SER A 8 -4.93 -4.71 0.07
N GLY A 9 -6.15 -5.22 0.03
CA GLY A 9 -7.21 -4.75 0.92
C GLY A 9 -8.52 -5.48 0.67
N VAL A 10 -9.59 -4.92 1.21
CA VAL A 10 -10.94 -5.44 1.08
C VAL A 10 -11.68 -4.73 -0.05
N GLY A 11 -12.47 -5.48 -0.82
CA GLY A 11 -13.30 -4.95 -1.91
C GLY A 11 -14.16 -3.76 -1.47
N GLY A 12 -14.02 -2.63 -2.17
CA GLY A 12 -14.65 -1.35 -1.84
C GLY A 12 -13.70 -0.28 -1.31
N GLN A 13 -12.46 -0.63 -0.92
CA GLN A 13 -11.48 0.33 -0.42
C GLN A 13 -10.70 1.08 -1.51
N GLY A 14 -10.92 0.80 -2.80
CA GLY A 14 -10.27 1.54 -3.89
C GLY A 14 -8.84 1.09 -4.22
N ILE A 15 -8.52 -0.20 -4.03
CA ILE A 15 -7.20 -0.80 -4.36
C ILE A 15 -6.90 -0.66 -5.87
N ILE A 16 -7.88 -0.95 -6.73
CA ILE A 16 -7.75 -0.79 -8.20
C ILE A 16 -7.47 0.67 -8.55
N THR A 17 -8.16 1.61 -7.88
CA THR A 17 -7.97 3.05 -8.10
C THR A 17 -6.54 3.48 -7.83
N MET A 18 -5.87 2.92 -6.82
CA MET A 18 -4.44 3.20 -6.58
C MET A 18 -3.57 2.76 -7.75
N GLY A 19 -3.83 1.55 -8.29
CA GLY A 19 -3.14 1.07 -9.49
C GLY A 19 -3.37 1.97 -10.71
N VAL A 20 -4.60 2.45 -10.92
CA VAL A 20 -4.94 3.40 -11.98
C VAL A 20 -4.20 4.73 -11.81
N VAL A 21 -4.13 5.27 -10.60
CA VAL A 21 -3.40 6.53 -10.31
C VAL A 21 -1.92 6.37 -10.63
N LEU A 22 -1.29 5.28 -10.17
CA LEU A 22 0.12 4.97 -10.50
C LEU A 22 0.32 4.79 -12.00
N GLY A 23 -0.59 4.07 -12.67
CA GLY A 23 -0.59 3.90 -14.13
C GLY A 23 -0.58 5.23 -14.89
N ASN A 24 -1.45 6.16 -14.49
CA ASN A 24 -1.52 7.49 -15.08
C ASN A 24 -0.26 8.32 -14.80
N ALA A 25 0.28 8.28 -13.58
CA ALA A 25 1.51 8.99 -13.23
C ALA A 25 2.71 8.47 -14.03
N CYS A 26 2.89 7.15 -14.11
CA CYS A 26 3.95 6.54 -14.92
C CYS A 26 3.80 6.86 -16.40
N THR A 27 2.58 6.81 -16.95
CA THR A 27 2.30 7.17 -18.35
C THR A 27 2.72 8.61 -18.65
N LYS A 28 2.39 9.57 -17.75
CA LYS A 28 2.83 10.97 -17.90
C LYS A 28 4.35 11.12 -17.90
N LEU A 29 5.06 10.27 -17.17
CA LEU A 29 6.51 10.28 -17.04
C LEU A 29 7.23 9.46 -18.13
N GLY A 30 6.49 8.79 -19.01
CA GLY A 30 7.08 7.86 -19.99
C GLY A 30 7.72 6.62 -19.35
N VAL A 31 7.35 6.30 -18.11
CA VAL A 31 7.86 5.14 -17.37
C VAL A 31 6.99 3.93 -17.67
N ASN A 32 7.61 2.82 -18.05
CA ASN A 32 6.88 1.58 -18.31
C ASN A 32 6.27 1.02 -17.01
N ILE A 33 4.99 0.65 -17.08
CA ILE A 33 4.20 0.12 -15.98
C ILE A 33 3.27 -0.97 -16.49
N LYS A 34 3.12 -2.06 -15.72
CA LYS A 34 2.06 -3.05 -15.93
C LYS A 34 1.31 -3.24 -14.63
N THR A 35 -0.01 -3.24 -14.73
CA THR A 35 -0.90 -3.53 -13.61
C THR A 35 -1.81 -4.70 -13.95
N THR A 36 -2.07 -5.56 -12.98
CA THR A 36 -3.11 -6.59 -13.08
C THR A 36 -3.68 -6.86 -11.70
N GLU A 37 -4.92 -7.28 -11.66
CA GLU A 37 -5.66 -7.50 -10.43
C GLU A 37 -6.14 -8.95 -10.36
N THR A 38 -6.03 -9.54 -9.18
CA THR A 38 -6.70 -10.79 -8.87
C THR A 38 -7.98 -10.47 -8.13
N HIS A 39 -9.09 -10.70 -8.81
CA HIS A 39 -10.40 -10.73 -8.20
C HIS A 39 -10.80 -12.20 -8.02
N GLY A 40 -10.90 -12.66 -6.78
CA GLY A 40 -11.90 -13.70 -6.51
C GLY A 40 -13.28 -13.11 -6.84
N MET A 41 -14.29 -13.93 -7.14
CA MET A 41 -15.67 -13.49 -7.45
C MET A 41 -16.35 -12.59 -6.37
N ALA A 42 -15.64 -12.19 -5.32
CA ALA A 42 -16.11 -11.32 -4.26
C ALA A 42 -16.09 -9.84 -4.69
N GLN A 43 -17.20 -9.38 -5.27
CA GLN A 43 -17.37 -7.98 -5.66
C GLN A 43 -17.52 -7.01 -4.46
N ARG A 44 -17.72 -7.50 -3.22
CA ARG A 44 -17.72 -6.71 -1.97
C ARG A 44 -17.30 -7.58 -0.79
N GLY A 45 -16.44 -7.05 0.10
CA GLY A 45 -16.05 -7.73 1.35
C GLY A 45 -15.00 -8.84 1.23
N GLY A 46 -14.57 -9.18 0.00
CA GLY A 46 -13.49 -10.14 -0.22
C GLY A 46 -12.11 -9.49 -0.33
N SER A 47 -11.07 -10.31 -0.25
CA SER A 47 -9.68 -9.93 -0.49
C SER A 47 -9.49 -9.50 -1.94
N VAL A 48 -8.82 -8.36 -2.14
CA VAL A 48 -8.46 -7.81 -3.44
C VAL A 48 -6.97 -7.51 -3.43
N GLU A 49 -6.28 -8.02 -4.45
CA GLU A 49 -4.85 -7.80 -4.66
C GLU A 49 -4.66 -7.17 -6.05
N VAL A 50 -3.88 -6.09 -6.12
CA VAL A 50 -3.46 -5.45 -7.38
C VAL A 50 -1.95 -5.48 -7.45
N PHE A 51 -1.43 -6.09 -8.50
CA PHE A 51 -0.02 -6.15 -8.82
C PHE A 51 0.35 -4.94 -9.67
N VAL A 52 1.36 -4.19 -9.25
CA VAL A 52 1.91 -3.04 -9.97
C VAL A 52 3.39 -3.28 -10.16
N ARG A 53 3.83 -3.33 -11.42
CA ARG A 53 5.24 -3.49 -11.78
C ARG A 53 5.69 -2.26 -12.54
N ILE A 54 6.83 -1.69 -12.19
CA ILE A 54 7.38 -0.47 -12.78
C ILE A 54 8.77 -0.76 -13.34
N GLY A 55 9.08 -0.27 -14.54
CA GLY A 55 10.38 -0.41 -15.20
C GLY A 55 10.42 -1.51 -16.26
N ASP A 56 11.46 -2.35 -16.27
CA ASP A 56 11.62 -3.41 -17.27
C ASP A 56 10.79 -4.66 -16.92
N ILE A 57 9.72 -4.92 -17.67
CA ILE A 57 8.63 -5.83 -17.26
C ILE A 57 8.21 -6.77 -18.40
N GLU A 58 8.38 -8.06 -18.17
CA GLU A 58 7.94 -9.10 -19.11
C GLU A 58 6.48 -9.52 -18.86
N ALA A 59 6.10 -9.79 -17.61
CA ALA A 59 4.76 -10.27 -17.22
C ALA A 59 4.14 -9.43 -16.10
N PRO A 60 2.80 -9.32 -16.01
CA PRO A 60 2.15 -8.44 -15.03
C PRO A 60 2.04 -9.05 -13.62
N LEU A 61 2.05 -10.38 -13.49
CA LEU A 61 1.97 -11.05 -12.18
C LEU A 61 3.31 -10.98 -11.43
N ILE A 62 3.24 -10.76 -10.11
CA ILE A 62 4.40 -10.78 -9.21
C ILE A 62 4.46 -12.17 -8.56
N PRO A 63 5.58 -12.90 -8.68
CA PRO A 63 5.79 -14.16 -7.95
C PRO A 63 5.65 -14.01 -6.43
N LEU A 64 5.43 -15.14 -5.75
CA LEU A 64 5.49 -15.17 -4.29
C LEU A 64 6.90 -14.81 -3.82
N ALA A 65 6.97 -14.17 -2.65
CA ALA A 65 8.22 -13.73 -2.00
C ALA A 65 9.16 -12.89 -2.89
N SER A 66 8.62 -12.10 -3.83
CA SER A 66 9.42 -11.28 -4.74
C SER A 66 9.07 -9.79 -4.79
N ALA A 67 7.95 -9.37 -4.17
CA ALA A 67 7.55 -7.97 -4.14
C ALA A 67 8.53 -7.14 -3.28
N ASP A 68 8.88 -5.94 -3.75
CA ASP A 68 9.65 -4.96 -2.99
C ASP A 68 8.79 -4.30 -1.92
N TYR A 69 7.54 -4.00 -2.28
CA TYR A 69 6.56 -3.34 -1.43
C TYR A 69 5.24 -4.11 -1.41
N VAL A 70 4.64 -4.22 -0.23
CA VAL A 70 3.26 -4.66 -0.04
C VAL A 70 2.52 -3.57 0.74
N VAL A 71 1.56 -2.90 0.10
CA VAL A 71 0.73 -1.85 0.70
C VAL A 71 -0.60 -2.47 1.12
N VAL A 72 -0.95 -2.35 2.39
CA VAL A 72 -2.10 -3.03 2.98
C VAL A 72 -3.07 -2.01 3.59
N LEU A 73 -4.29 -1.95 3.07
CA LEU A 73 -5.32 -0.97 3.49
C LEU A 73 -6.11 -1.41 4.72
N GLU A 74 -6.14 -2.71 5.03
CA GLU A 74 -6.83 -3.30 6.18
C GLU A 74 -5.92 -4.33 6.87
N MET A 75 -5.79 -4.22 8.18
CA MET A 75 -4.74 -4.91 8.94
C MET A 75 -4.78 -6.45 8.85
N ILE A 76 -5.96 -7.08 8.81
CA ILE A 76 -6.07 -8.54 8.75
C ILE A 76 -5.57 -9.07 7.40
N GLU A 77 -5.75 -8.31 6.32
CA GLU A 77 -5.27 -8.67 4.98
C GLU A 77 -3.74 -8.78 4.91
N ALA A 78 -3.00 -8.15 5.82
CA ALA A 78 -1.55 -8.27 5.90
C ALA A 78 -1.08 -9.73 6.08
N LEU A 79 -1.85 -10.54 6.81
CA LEU A 79 -1.55 -11.96 7.04
C LEU A 79 -1.63 -12.78 5.75
N ARG A 80 -2.42 -12.35 4.77
CA ARG A 80 -2.50 -12.97 3.44
C ARG A 80 -1.47 -12.40 2.49
N ALA A 81 -1.30 -11.08 2.50
CA ALA A 81 -0.46 -10.35 1.57
C ALA A 81 1.04 -10.54 1.81
N ILE A 82 1.45 -10.90 3.04
CA ILE A 82 2.86 -11.17 3.38
C ILE A 82 3.51 -12.21 2.48
N ARG A 83 2.74 -13.16 1.92
CA ARG A 83 3.25 -14.20 1.01
C ARG A 83 3.93 -13.65 -0.25
N TYR A 84 3.62 -12.42 -0.64
CA TYR A 84 4.20 -11.76 -1.81
C TYR A 84 5.51 -11.05 -1.49
N LEU A 85 5.73 -10.66 -0.23
CA LEU A 85 6.84 -9.80 0.15
C LEU A 85 8.15 -10.57 0.15
N LYS A 86 9.18 -10.02 -0.51
CA LYS A 86 10.52 -10.60 -0.47
C LYS A 86 11.16 -10.44 0.91
N LYS A 87 12.23 -11.19 1.18
CA LYS A 87 13.08 -10.97 2.36
C LYS A 87 13.56 -9.52 2.36
N CYS A 88 13.39 -8.83 3.48
CA CYS A 88 13.73 -7.42 3.66
C CYS A 88 12.93 -6.45 2.77
N GLY A 89 11.82 -6.88 2.17
CA GLY A 89 10.84 -5.99 1.55
C GLY A 89 10.08 -5.16 2.60
N TRP A 90 9.36 -4.15 2.12
CA TRP A 90 8.57 -3.25 2.94
C TRP A 90 7.08 -3.58 2.92
N MET A 91 6.53 -3.86 4.09
CA MET A 91 5.10 -3.83 4.33
C MET A 91 4.71 -2.42 4.81
N ILE A 92 3.83 -1.77 4.07
CA ILE A 92 3.25 -0.48 4.44
C ILE A 92 1.82 -0.77 4.90
N LEU A 93 1.59 -0.71 6.21
CA LEU A 93 0.41 -1.25 6.85
C LEU A 93 -0.47 -0.12 7.40
N SER A 94 -1.71 -0.05 6.95
CA SER A 94 -2.75 0.74 7.59
C SER A 94 -3.11 0.13 8.94
N ASP A 95 -3.25 0.95 9.99
CA ASP A 95 -3.77 0.48 11.28
C ASP A 95 -5.30 0.28 11.30
N LEU A 96 -5.97 0.53 10.17
CA LEU A 96 -7.40 0.25 9.99
C LEU A 96 -7.67 -1.23 10.24
N TYR A 97 -8.59 -1.51 11.17
CA TYR A 97 -8.98 -2.85 11.55
C TYR A 97 -10.49 -3.01 11.42
N LEU A 98 -10.91 -3.81 10.44
CA LEU A 98 -12.30 -4.04 10.08
C LEU A 98 -12.59 -5.55 10.10
N PRO A 99 -12.85 -6.12 11.29
CA PRO A 99 -13.15 -7.53 11.42
C PRO A 99 -14.41 -7.89 10.63
N PRO A 100 -14.40 -8.97 9.82
CA PRO A 100 -15.58 -9.43 9.12
C PRO A 100 -16.69 -9.85 10.10
N PRO A 101 -17.95 -9.46 9.85
CA PRO A 101 -19.05 -9.79 10.75
C PRO A 101 -19.29 -11.30 10.81
N GLY A 102 -19.61 -11.82 12.01
CA GLY A 102 -20.00 -13.21 12.20
C GLY A 102 -18.86 -14.23 12.17
N ILE A 103 -17.59 -13.80 12.14
CA ILE A 103 -16.44 -14.68 12.29
C ILE A 103 -15.96 -14.67 13.74
N GLU A 104 -15.87 -15.84 14.36
CA GLU A 104 -15.25 -16.01 15.67
C GLU A 104 -13.72 -16.15 15.55
N ASN A 105 -12.99 -15.85 16.63
CA ASN A 105 -11.52 -15.98 16.70
C ASN A 105 -10.73 -15.13 15.68
N ILE A 106 -11.22 -13.92 15.40
CA ILE A 106 -10.50 -12.97 14.54
C ILE A 106 -9.22 -12.49 15.25
N PRO A 107 -8.05 -12.53 14.59
CA PRO A 107 -6.80 -12.02 15.17
C PRO A 107 -6.92 -10.54 15.54
N THR A 108 -6.60 -10.20 16.78
CA THR A 108 -6.48 -8.80 17.23
C THR A 108 -5.36 -8.06 16.50
N LYS A 109 -5.41 -6.71 16.48
CA LYS A 109 -4.31 -5.88 15.95
C LYS A 109 -2.93 -6.33 16.45
N LYS A 110 -2.83 -6.60 17.76
CA LYS A 110 -1.59 -7.07 18.40
C LYS A 110 -1.14 -8.43 17.85
N GLN A 111 -2.05 -9.39 17.74
CA GLN A 111 -1.73 -10.72 17.20
C GLN A 111 -1.26 -10.65 15.74
N VAL A 112 -1.86 -9.77 14.93
CA VAL A 112 -1.41 -9.53 13.56
C VAL A 112 0.04 -9.05 13.56
N ILE A 113 0.35 -7.99 14.30
CA ILE A 113 1.71 -7.44 14.39
C ILE A 113 2.70 -8.47 14.96
N ASP A 114 2.33 -9.23 15.97
CA ASP A 114 3.17 -10.26 16.58
C ASP A 114 3.53 -11.38 15.58
N VAL A 115 2.61 -11.74 14.68
CA VAL A 115 2.87 -12.71 13.61
C VAL A 115 3.77 -12.11 12.53
N LEU A 116 3.46 -10.90 12.05
CA LEU A 116 4.25 -10.24 11.01
C LEU A 116 5.70 -9.98 11.48
N SER A 117 5.88 -9.61 12.75
CA SER A 117 7.18 -9.31 13.36
C SER A 117 8.09 -10.54 13.51
N LYS A 118 7.61 -11.76 13.24
CA LYS A 118 8.45 -12.97 13.19
C LYS A 118 9.04 -13.21 11.80
N SER A 119 8.58 -12.47 10.80
CA SER A 119 9.04 -12.61 9.41
C SER A 119 10.19 -11.64 9.13
N PRO A 120 11.13 -11.99 8.23
CA PRO A 120 12.31 -11.17 7.95
C PRO A 120 11.98 -10.02 6.99
N ILE A 121 11.10 -9.10 7.43
CA ILE A 121 10.55 -7.99 6.64
C ILE A 121 10.67 -6.67 7.40
N ASN A 122 10.46 -5.57 6.70
CA ASN A 122 10.29 -4.25 7.29
C ASN A 122 8.80 -3.90 7.33
N ILE A 123 8.34 -3.24 8.39
CA ILE A 123 6.93 -2.87 8.57
C ILE A 123 6.84 -1.40 8.97
N LEU A 124 6.27 -0.58 8.08
CA LEU A 124 5.89 0.79 8.35
C LEU A 124 4.38 0.85 8.62
N THR A 125 3.97 1.20 9.83
CA THR A 125 2.54 1.35 10.17
C THR A 125 2.10 2.79 10.06
N ILE A 126 1.03 3.04 9.30
CA ILE A 126 0.39 4.34 9.06
C ILE A 126 -0.82 4.46 10.00
N ASP A 127 -0.82 5.52 10.81
CA ASP A 127 -1.85 5.78 11.81
C ASP A 127 -3.01 6.53 11.14
N MET A 128 -4.15 5.84 10.94
CA MET A 128 -5.28 6.35 10.17
C MET A 128 -6.14 7.33 10.96
N GLN A 129 -6.23 7.16 12.27
CA GLN A 129 -7.22 7.86 13.10
C GLN A 129 -7.11 9.38 12.97
N ASP A 130 -5.89 9.93 13.11
CA ASP A 130 -5.68 11.38 13.09
C ASP A 130 -5.80 11.94 11.67
N ILE A 131 -5.23 11.25 10.67
CA ILE A 131 -5.28 11.69 9.27
C ILE A 131 -6.74 11.72 8.77
N VAL A 132 -7.51 10.66 9.02
CA VAL A 132 -8.92 10.59 8.59
C VAL A 132 -9.78 11.61 9.32
N LYS A 133 -9.51 11.88 10.60
CA LYS A 133 -10.21 12.91 11.37
C LYS A 133 -9.93 14.31 10.81
N GLU A 134 -8.69 14.59 10.40
CA GLU A 134 -8.31 15.85 9.78
C GLU A 134 -8.99 16.04 8.41
N ILE A 135 -8.98 15.01 7.57
CA ILE A 135 -9.55 15.06 6.21
C ILE A 135 -11.08 15.09 6.24
N GLY A 136 -11.69 14.39 7.20
CA GLY A 136 -13.15 14.28 7.33
C GLY A 136 -13.81 13.31 6.33
N ASP A 137 -13.03 12.49 5.61
CA ASP A 137 -13.56 11.50 4.67
C ASP A 137 -12.80 10.17 4.74
N THR A 138 -13.47 9.15 5.29
CA THR A 138 -12.95 7.79 5.46
C THR A 138 -12.73 7.06 4.14
N ARG A 139 -13.27 7.54 3.02
CA ARG A 139 -13.09 6.93 1.69
C ARG A 139 -11.71 7.20 1.08
N THR A 140 -10.94 8.09 1.70
CA THR A 140 -9.63 8.54 1.20
C THR A 140 -8.44 7.67 1.65
N ILE A 141 -8.70 6.60 2.41
CA ILE A 141 -7.66 5.70 2.98
C ILE A 141 -6.72 5.15 1.91
N ASN A 142 -7.23 4.81 0.73
CA ASN A 142 -6.39 4.37 -0.38
C ASN A 142 -5.37 5.43 -0.83
N MET A 143 -5.76 6.70 -0.84
CA MET A 143 -4.86 7.80 -1.18
C MET A 143 -3.87 8.08 -0.06
N ILE A 144 -4.27 7.99 1.22
CA ILE A 144 -3.33 8.06 2.35
C ILE A 144 -2.24 6.99 2.19
N MET A 145 -2.64 5.75 1.95
CA MET A 145 -1.70 4.63 1.79
C MET A 145 -0.84 4.75 0.52
N LEU A 146 -1.39 5.31 -0.57
CA LEU A 146 -0.62 5.59 -1.77
C LEU A 146 0.44 6.67 -1.52
N GLY A 147 0.09 7.71 -0.77
CA GLY A 147 1.03 8.74 -0.33
C GLY A 147 2.17 8.16 0.50
N ALA A 148 1.85 7.26 1.43
CA ALA A 148 2.84 6.57 2.25
C ALA A 148 3.85 5.74 1.42
N LEU A 149 3.38 5.10 0.34
CA LEU A 149 4.26 4.41 -0.61
C LEU A 149 5.21 5.37 -1.33
N LEU A 150 4.72 6.54 -1.73
CA LEU A 150 5.53 7.54 -2.44
C LEU A 150 6.64 8.14 -1.57
N ALA A 151 6.58 8.01 -0.24
CA ALA A 151 7.62 8.49 0.67
C ALA A 151 8.95 7.74 0.55
N PHE A 152 8.94 6.53 -0.03
CA PHE A 152 10.15 5.74 -0.23
C PHE A 152 10.98 6.29 -1.38
N GLN A 153 12.29 6.49 -1.16
CA GLN A 153 13.19 7.11 -2.13
C GLN A 153 13.26 6.35 -3.46
N GLU A 154 13.21 5.02 -3.41
CA GLU A 154 13.19 4.16 -4.59
C GLU A 154 11.94 4.38 -5.44
N ILE A 155 10.83 4.82 -4.83
CA ILE A 155 9.60 5.16 -5.53
C ILE A 155 9.62 6.62 -6.00
N SER A 156 9.90 7.59 -5.09
CA SER A 156 9.84 9.02 -5.40
C SER A 156 10.86 9.47 -6.45
N SER A 157 12.00 8.78 -6.54
CA SER A 157 12.99 9.01 -7.61
C SER A 157 12.48 8.64 -9.01
N ILE A 158 11.46 7.78 -9.11
CA ILE A 158 10.84 7.38 -10.38
C ILE A 158 9.53 8.14 -10.60
N ILE A 159 8.73 8.28 -9.54
CA ILE A 159 7.41 8.89 -9.56
C ILE A 159 7.36 9.98 -8.48
N PRO A 160 7.72 11.23 -8.82
CA PRO A 160 7.61 12.36 -7.89
C PRO A 160 6.17 12.54 -7.41
N ILE A 161 6.00 12.87 -6.13
CA ILE A 161 4.67 13.02 -5.52
C ILE A 161 3.84 14.09 -6.23
N GLU A 162 4.46 15.16 -6.72
CA GLU A 162 3.78 16.28 -7.37
C GLU A 162 3.00 15.81 -8.61
N ILE A 163 3.57 14.86 -9.37
CA ILE A 163 2.91 14.27 -10.53
C ILE A 163 1.68 13.45 -10.12
N VAL A 164 1.79 12.75 -8.99
CA VAL A 164 0.68 11.95 -8.46
C VAL A 164 -0.40 12.85 -7.87
N GLU A 165 -0.03 13.93 -7.18
CA GLU A 165 -0.97 14.95 -6.70
C GLU A 165 -1.80 15.53 -7.84
N ASP A 166 -1.16 15.89 -8.96
CA ASP A 166 -1.84 16.40 -10.15
C ASP A 166 -2.82 15.38 -10.75
N VAL A 167 -2.41 14.10 -10.83
CA VAL A 167 -3.28 13.01 -11.30
C VAL A 167 -4.46 12.80 -10.37
N VAL A 168 -4.21 12.77 -9.05
CA VAL A 168 -5.24 12.56 -8.04
C VAL A 168 -6.23 13.72 -8.00
N GLU A 169 -5.76 14.97 -8.04
CA GLU A 169 -6.65 16.14 -8.07
C GLU A 169 -7.54 16.14 -9.31
N HIS A 170 -6.99 15.76 -10.47
CA HIS A 170 -7.74 15.69 -11.72
C HIS A 170 -8.80 14.58 -11.74
N ILE A 171 -8.50 13.39 -11.19
CA ILE A 171 -9.39 12.22 -11.27
C ILE A 171 -10.34 12.14 -10.06
N LEU A 172 -9.87 12.51 -8.87
CA LEU A 172 -10.51 12.23 -7.58
C LEU A 172 -10.76 13.50 -6.74
N GLY A 173 -10.27 14.65 -7.19
CA GLY A 173 -10.49 15.94 -6.53
C GLY A 173 -9.55 16.25 -5.36
N LYS A 174 -9.65 17.48 -4.85
CA LYS A 174 -8.73 18.06 -3.87
C LYS A 174 -8.65 17.31 -2.54
N THR A 175 -9.76 16.78 -2.04
CA THR A 175 -9.79 16.01 -0.78
C THR A 175 -8.89 14.79 -0.86
N ASN A 176 -8.90 14.08 -1.99
CA ASN A 176 -8.03 12.92 -2.22
C ASN A 176 -6.57 13.33 -2.38
N ARG A 177 -6.29 14.48 -2.99
CA ARG A 177 -4.94 15.03 -3.05
C ARG A 177 -4.40 15.33 -1.65
N PHE A 178 -5.18 16.01 -0.80
CA PHE A 178 -4.77 16.28 0.58
C PHE A 178 -4.52 14.99 1.37
N ALA A 179 -5.35 13.96 1.15
CA ALA A 179 -5.15 12.65 1.74
C ALA A 179 -3.82 12.00 1.32
N LEU A 180 -3.49 12.05 0.03
CA LEU A 180 -2.21 11.62 -0.51
C LEU A 180 -1.05 12.33 0.19
N THR A 181 -1.09 13.67 0.24
CA THR A 181 -0.03 14.47 0.87
C THR A 181 0.11 14.16 2.36
N ALA A 182 -0.99 13.94 3.09
CA ALA A 182 -0.97 13.62 4.52
C ALA A 182 -0.30 12.26 4.78
N GLY A 183 -0.64 11.24 3.99
CA GLY A 183 -0.01 9.92 4.09
C GLY A 183 1.48 9.95 3.77
N TYR A 184 1.87 10.71 2.75
CA TYR A 184 3.28 10.92 2.40
C TYR A 184 4.07 11.56 3.55
N ARG A 185 3.53 12.63 4.16
CA ARG A 185 4.18 13.32 5.28
C ARG A 185 4.36 12.42 6.50
N GLN A 186 3.31 11.69 6.89
CA GLN A 186 3.41 10.78 8.05
C GLN A 186 4.41 9.66 7.81
N ALA A 187 4.46 9.10 6.60
CA ALA A 187 5.42 8.07 6.24
C ALA A 187 6.87 8.60 6.28
N LEU A 188 7.13 9.78 5.70
CA LEU A 188 8.45 10.42 5.78
C LEU A 188 8.89 10.64 7.23
N GLU A 189 8.03 11.23 8.07
CA GLU A 189 8.34 11.48 9.48
C GLU A 189 8.70 10.17 10.23
N LYS A 190 7.95 9.10 9.98
CA LYS A 190 8.21 7.79 10.58
C LYS A 190 9.50 7.16 10.06
N LEU A 191 9.79 7.27 8.77
CA LEU A 191 11.05 6.78 8.18
C LEU A 191 12.25 7.52 8.76
N ASP A 192 12.19 8.85 8.84
CA ASP A 192 13.26 9.70 9.38
C ASP A 192 13.54 9.40 10.86
N ARG A 193 12.48 9.20 11.65
CA ARG A 193 12.59 8.84 13.07
C ARG A 193 12.90 7.38 13.32
N LYS A 194 13.03 6.56 12.26
CA LYS A 194 13.16 5.09 12.35
C LYS A 194 12.04 4.45 13.17
N ASN A 195 10.84 5.01 13.09
CA ASN A 195 9.63 4.49 13.72
C ASN A 195 8.97 3.44 12.81
N TYR A 196 9.66 2.32 12.63
CA TYR A 196 9.20 1.15 11.89
C TYR A 196 9.82 -0.11 12.48
N VAL A 197 9.22 -1.27 12.23
CA VAL A 197 9.80 -2.56 12.61
C VAL A 197 10.73 -3.02 11.50
N SER A 198 11.96 -3.42 11.83
CA SER A 198 12.89 -4.03 10.88
C SER A 198 13.41 -5.35 11.43
N ASN A 199 13.06 -6.45 10.77
CA ASN A 199 13.55 -7.80 11.08
C ASN A 199 14.43 -8.35 9.95
N CYS A 200 15.01 -7.45 9.14
CA CYS A 200 15.96 -7.82 8.11
C CYS A 200 17.28 -8.24 8.76
N ILE A 201 17.40 -9.51 9.12
CA ILE A 201 18.66 -10.08 9.59
C ILE A 201 19.53 -10.38 8.36
N SER A 202 20.65 -9.67 8.26
CA SER A 202 21.77 -10.01 7.38
C SER A 202 22.23 -11.42 7.74
N LEU A 203 22.07 -12.36 6.80
CA LEU A 203 22.79 -13.64 6.89
C LEU A 203 24.18 -13.43 6.30
#